data_AF-A0AAU8XZL2-F1
#
_entry.id   AF-A0AAU8XZL2-F1
#
_cell.length_a   1.000
_cell.length_b   1.000
_cell.length_c   1.000
_cell.angle_alpha   90.00
_cell.angle_beta   90.00
_cell.angle_gamma   90.00
#
_symmetry.space_group_name_H-M   'P 1'
#
loop_
_entity.id
_entity.type
_entity.pdbx_description
1 polymer ?
#
loop_
_entity_poly.entity_id
_entity_poly.type
_entity_poly.pdbx_seq_one_letter_code
_entity_poly.pdbx_strand_id
1 'polypeptide(L)'
;MKFTADFYKTVTEKFGEHSSKVAKELAEAAKGKSIKNVDDALKAFEKHNNVLNKKFGVKDREAIAKAMESVNRDQMAKSLAKFSKAFNYIGKTIDRYDTVVAIGKAIETNNWRPVFIQIEALAAGRAATALTAFSFSIILGTPMGFLGFAIITTLVGAFIDEALVEKINKELGI
;
A
#
# COMPACT_ATOMS: atom_id res chain seq x y z
N MET A 1 -1.66 12.10 -16.29
CA MET A 1 -0.45 11.38 -16.74
C MET A 1 0.82 11.93 -16.09
N LYS A 2 1.12 13.24 -16.17
CA LYS A 2 2.33 13.83 -15.52
C LYS A 2 2.48 13.50 -14.03
N PHE A 3 1.43 13.67 -13.23
CA PHE A 3 1.47 13.40 -11.78
C PHE A 3 1.87 11.95 -11.43
N THR A 4 1.32 10.95 -12.12
CA THR A 4 1.66 9.54 -11.88
C THR A 4 3.10 9.23 -12.31
N ALA A 5 3.59 9.86 -13.39
CA ALA A 5 4.98 9.72 -13.80
C ALA A 5 5.94 10.35 -12.78
N ASP A 6 5.60 11.53 -12.25
CA ASP A 6 6.40 12.21 -11.21
C ASP A 6 6.40 11.40 -9.91
N PHE A 7 5.29 10.75 -9.54
CA PHE A 7 5.25 9.80 -8.43
C PHE A 7 6.30 8.68 -8.61
N TYR A 8 6.38 8.05 -9.78
CA TYR A 8 7.37 6.99 -10.01
C TYR A 8 8.82 7.50 -9.93
N LYS A 9 9.08 8.75 -10.32
CA LYS A 9 10.39 9.38 -10.12
C LYS A 9 10.69 9.57 -8.64
N THR A 10 9.74 10.10 -7.87
CA THR A 10 9.89 10.24 -6.42
C THR A 10 10.11 8.90 -5.73
N VAL A 11 9.45 7.83 -6.17
CA VAL A 11 9.70 6.47 -5.66
C VAL A 11 11.12 6.02 -6.01
N THR A 12 11.60 6.26 -7.23
CA THR A 12 12.99 5.98 -7.61
C THR A 12 13.98 6.73 -6.73
N GLU A 13 13.78 8.03 -6.53
CA GLU A 13 14.65 8.90 -5.73
C GLU A 13 14.71 8.46 -4.26
N LYS A 14 13.57 8.03 -3.70
CA LYS A 14 13.48 7.65 -2.28
C LYS A 14 13.88 6.20 -1.99
N PHE A 15 13.55 5.28 -2.90
CA PHE A 15 13.56 3.84 -2.63
C PHE A 15 14.23 3.02 -3.74
N GLY A 16 14.76 3.65 -4.78
CA GLY A 16 15.47 2.99 -5.89
C GLY A 16 14.57 2.51 -7.04
N GLU A 17 15.21 2.10 -8.13
CA GLU A 17 14.54 1.73 -9.39
C GLU A 17 13.60 0.53 -9.24
N HIS A 18 14.01 -0.48 -8.47
CA HIS A 18 13.21 -1.68 -8.19
C HIS A 18 11.88 -1.33 -7.50
N SER A 19 11.89 -0.39 -6.56
CA SER A 19 10.68 0.11 -5.91
C SER A 19 9.75 0.83 -6.90
N SER A 20 10.32 1.62 -7.82
CA SER A 20 9.55 2.29 -8.87
C SER A 20 8.92 1.28 -9.84
N LYS A 21 9.64 0.21 -10.15
CA LYS A 21 9.12 -0.90 -10.95
C LYS A 21 7.98 -1.62 -10.24
N VAL A 22 8.12 -1.95 -8.95
CA VAL A 22 7.03 -2.53 -8.13
C VAL A 22 5.78 -1.66 -8.16
N ALA A 23 5.93 -0.33 -7.98
CA ALA A 23 4.80 0.58 -8.03
C ALA A 23 4.11 0.55 -9.41
N LYS A 24 4.88 0.56 -10.51
CA LYS A 24 4.30 0.44 -11.87
C LYS A 24 3.57 -0.89 -12.05
N GLU A 25 4.15 -2.00 -11.59
CA GLU A 25 3.57 -3.33 -11.71
C GLU A 25 2.27 -3.47 -10.93
N LEU A 26 2.19 -2.91 -9.72
CA LEU A 26 0.94 -2.84 -8.94
C LEU A 26 -0.15 -2.06 -9.69
N ALA A 27 0.21 -0.91 -10.27
CA ALA A 27 -0.74 -0.09 -11.02
C ALA A 27 -1.28 -0.82 -12.26
N GLU A 28 -0.42 -1.54 -12.98
CA GLU A 28 -0.83 -2.35 -14.13
C GLU A 28 -1.67 -3.57 -13.71
N ALA A 29 -1.21 -4.33 -12.71
CA ALA A 29 -1.88 -5.53 -12.24
C ALA A 29 -3.27 -5.26 -11.65
N ALA A 30 -3.49 -4.06 -11.11
CA ALA A 30 -4.78 -3.66 -10.55
C ALA A 30 -5.85 -3.36 -11.61
N LYS A 31 -5.46 -3.05 -12.86
CA LYS A 31 -6.42 -2.65 -13.91
C LYS A 31 -7.42 -3.76 -14.20
N GLY A 32 -8.70 -3.43 -14.11
CA GLY A 32 -9.80 -4.37 -14.38
C GLY A 32 -9.96 -5.51 -13.35
N LYS A 33 -9.13 -5.56 -12.30
CA LYS A 33 -9.24 -6.58 -11.25
C LYS A 33 -10.05 -6.07 -10.06
N SER A 34 -10.72 -7.02 -9.41
CA SER A 34 -11.31 -6.83 -8.08
C SER A 34 -10.37 -7.36 -7.00
N ILE A 35 -10.42 -6.78 -5.81
CA ILE A 35 -9.67 -7.26 -4.65
C ILE A 35 -10.19 -8.64 -4.21
N LYS A 36 -9.26 -9.50 -3.80
CA LYS A 36 -9.52 -10.80 -3.16
C LYS A 36 -10.29 -10.61 -1.85
N ASN A 37 -10.88 -11.69 -1.36
CA ASN A 37 -11.50 -11.70 -0.03
C ASN A 37 -10.44 -11.58 1.07
N VAL A 38 -10.88 -11.22 2.27
CA VAL A 38 -10.00 -11.00 3.43
C VAL A 38 -9.13 -12.20 3.73
N ASP A 39 -9.69 -13.42 3.73
CA ASP A 39 -8.96 -14.62 4.16
C ASP A 39 -7.85 -15.00 3.18
N ASP A 40 -8.14 -14.98 1.87
CA ASP A 40 -7.16 -15.24 0.81
C ASP A 40 -6.05 -14.18 0.80
N ALA A 41 -6.42 -12.91 0.91
CA ALA A 41 -5.47 -11.81 0.90
C ALA A 41 -4.58 -11.83 2.16
N LEU A 42 -5.16 -12.09 3.33
CA LEU A 42 -4.41 -12.18 4.59
C LEU A 42 -3.41 -13.33 4.54
N LYS A 43 -3.84 -14.50 4.03
CA LYS A 43 -2.96 -15.67 3.86
C LYS A 43 -1.77 -15.36 2.95
N ALA A 44 -2.02 -14.72 1.80
CA ALA A 44 -0.96 -14.33 0.86
C ALA A 44 0.01 -13.32 1.49
N PHE A 45 -0.51 -12.38 2.29
CA PHE A 45 0.32 -11.39 2.98
C PHE A 45 1.18 -12.00 4.09
N GLU A 46 0.60 -12.82 4.97
CA GLU A 46 1.30 -13.41 6.13
C GLU A 46 2.46 -14.32 5.73
N LYS A 47 2.35 -15.01 4.59
CA LYS A 47 3.43 -15.82 3.98
C LYS A 47 4.74 -15.04 3.86
N HIS A 48 4.66 -13.73 3.64
CA HIS A 48 5.82 -12.87 3.38
C HIS A 48 6.05 -11.80 4.45
N ASN A 49 4.99 -11.31 5.08
CA ASN A 49 5.07 -10.29 6.12
C ASN A 49 5.88 -10.74 7.34
N ASN A 50 5.87 -12.03 7.67
CA ASN A 50 6.70 -12.57 8.75
C ASN A 50 8.20 -12.46 8.46
N VAL A 51 8.61 -12.59 7.19
CA VAL A 51 10.02 -12.42 6.78
C VAL A 51 10.39 -10.94 6.81
N LEU A 52 9.53 -10.10 6.24
CA LEU A 52 9.66 -8.63 6.28
C LEU A 52 9.82 -8.13 7.72
N ASN A 53 8.91 -8.50 8.62
CA ASN A 53 8.98 -8.08 10.01
C ASN A 53 10.30 -8.52 10.66
N LYS A 54 10.78 -9.74 10.44
CA LYS A 54 12.06 -10.20 11.02
C LYS A 54 13.27 -9.39 10.52
N LYS A 55 13.23 -8.83 9.32
CA LYS A 55 14.34 -8.04 8.75
C LYS A 55 14.50 -6.66 9.40
N PHE A 56 13.48 -6.16 10.09
CA PHE A 56 13.49 -4.81 10.65
C PHE A 56 13.13 -4.82 12.14
N GLY A 57 13.86 -4.01 12.90
CA GLY A 57 13.77 -3.97 14.35
C GLY A 57 12.49 -3.32 14.85
N VAL A 58 12.22 -3.48 16.14
CA VAL A 58 11.06 -2.86 16.81
C VAL A 58 11.03 -1.33 16.60
N LYS A 59 12.20 -0.67 16.72
CA LYS A 59 12.32 0.79 16.52
C LYS A 59 11.94 1.24 15.11
N ASP A 60 12.26 0.45 14.09
CA ASP A 60 11.89 0.77 12.71
C ASP A 60 10.37 0.72 12.54
N ARG A 61 9.73 -0.29 13.13
CA ARG A 61 8.27 -0.47 13.09
C ARG A 61 7.55 0.64 13.85
N GLU A 62 8.02 0.99 15.04
CA GLU A 62 7.50 2.11 15.83
C GLU A 62 7.64 3.45 15.08
N ALA A 63 8.77 3.67 14.41
CA ALA A 63 8.99 4.88 13.62
C ALA A 63 7.99 4.98 12.45
N ILE A 64 7.69 3.85 11.79
CA ILE A 64 6.69 3.81 10.73
C ILE A 64 5.30 4.03 11.28
N ALA A 65 4.94 3.40 12.41
CA ALA A 65 3.65 3.59 13.05
C ALA A 65 3.40 5.07 13.36
N LYS A 66 4.38 5.75 13.98
CA LYS A 66 4.34 7.20 14.22
C LYS A 66 4.25 8.01 12.94
N ALA A 67 4.97 7.62 11.89
CA ALA A 67 4.88 8.28 10.60
C ALA A 67 3.45 8.20 10.04
N MET A 68 2.81 7.03 10.09
CA MET A 68 1.42 6.81 9.65
C MET A 68 0.41 7.64 10.45
N GLU A 69 0.61 7.78 11.77
CA GLU A 69 -0.23 8.65 12.61
C GLU A 69 -0.12 10.13 12.21
N SER A 70 1.09 10.56 11.83
CA SER A 70 1.42 11.91 11.39
C SER A 70 1.17 12.19 9.90
N VAL A 71 0.50 11.29 9.17
CA VAL A 71 0.28 11.43 7.72
C VAL A 71 -0.33 12.79 7.38
N ASN A 72 0.19 13.44 6.33
CA ASN A 72 -0.39 14.67 5.82
C ASN A 72 -1.71 14.37 5.10
N ARG A 73 -2.82 14.51 5.84
CA ARG A 73 -4.18 14.18 5.37
C ARG A 73 -4.56 14.95 4.10
N ASP A 74 -4.20 16.23 4.01
CA ASP A 74 -4.49 17.07 2.84
C ASP A 74 -3.72 16.62 1.60
N GLN A 75 -2.43 16.36 1.75
CA GLN A 75 -1.59 15.87 0.66
C GLN A 75 -2.04 14.49 0.19
N MET A 76 -2.40 13.62 1.14
CA MET A 76 -2.93 12.30 0.84
C MET A 76 -4.26 12.41 0.08
N ALA A 77 -5.23 13.19 0.56
CA ALA A 77 -6.52 13.38 -0.11
C ALA A 77 -6.37 13.93 -1.53
N LYS A 78 -5.52 14.97 -1.71
CA LYS A 78 -5.19 15.54 -3.01
C LYS A 78 -4.52 14.52 -3.95
N SER A 79 -3.64 13.67 -3.41
CA SER A 79 -2.94 12.64 -4.19
C SER A 79 -3.88 11.51 -4.59
N LEU A 80 -4.73 11.07 -3.65
CA LEU A 80 -5.75 10.07 -3.89
C LEU A 80 -6.68 10.48 -5.03
N ALA A 81 -7.21 11.71 -5.00
CA ALA A 81 -8.07 12.23 -6.06
C ALA A 81 -7.38 12.19 -7.45
N LYS A 82 -6.10 12.56 -7.50
CA LYS A 82 -5.30 12.51 -8.75
C LYS A 82 -5.08 11.08 -9.24
N PHE A 83 -4.74 10.14 -8.34
CA PHE A 83 -4.56 8.73 -8.69
C PHE A 83 -5.87 8.05 -9.09
N SER A 84 -6.96 8.30 -8.37
CA SER A 84 -8.29 7.79 -8.73
C SER A 84 -8.69 8.24 -10.13
N LYS A 85 -8.48 9.53 -10.46
CA LYS A 85 -8.69 10.02 -11.84
C LYS A 85 -7.77 9.33 -12.85
N ALA A 86 -6.49 9.14 -12.51
CA ALA A 86 -5.53 8.47 -13.40
C ALA A 86 -5.86 6.99 -13.64
N PHE A 87 -6.46 6.30 -12.67
CA PHE A 87 -6.87 4.91 -12.77
C PHE A 87 -8.34 4.72 -13.14
N ASN A 88 -9.02 5.78 -13.58
CA ASN A 88 -10.42 5.79 -13.99
C ASN A 88 -11.39 5.23 -12.92
N TYR A 89 -11.08 5.45 -11.64
CA TYR A 89 -11.93 5.08 -10.52
C TYR A 89 -12.80 6.27 -10.07
N ILE A 90 -14.12 6.06 -10.07
CA ILE A 90 -15.13 7.05 -9.66
C ILE A 90 -15.89 6.45 -8.48
N GLY A 91 -15.27 6.46 -7.30
CA GLY A 91 -15.89 5.98 -6.05
C GLY A 91 -16.10 7.11 -5.04
N LYS A 92 -16.99 6.87 -4.05
CA LYS A 92 -17.26 7.82 -2.98
C LYS A 92 -16.02 8.02 -2.09
N THR A 93 -15.82 9.24 -1.62
CA THR A 93 -14.86 9.60 -0.57
C THR A 93 -15.35 9.06 0.76
N ILE A 94 -14.76 7.95 1.21
CA ILE A 94 -14.86 7.46 2.60
C ILE A 94 -13.71 8.11 3.37
N ASP A 95 -13.89 8.40 4.67
CA ASP A 95 -12.77 8.76 5.53
C ASP A 95 -11.84 7.55 5.64
N ARG A 96 -10.62 7.69 5.09
CA ARG A 96 -9.64 6.60 5.00
C ARG A 96 -8.49 6.78 5.98
N TYR A 97 -8.52 7.83 6.81
CA TYR A 97 -7.46 8.11 7.76
C TYR A 97 -7.33 7.01 8.82
N ASP A 98 -8.46 6.53 9.35
CA ASP A 98 -8.48 5.46 10.35
C ASP A 98 -7.79 4.18 9.84
N THR A 99 -7.90 3.89 8.55
CA THR A 99 -7.19 2.76 7.93
C THR A 99 -5.69 2.98 7.83
N VAL A 100 -5.22 4.21 7.60
CA VAL A 100 -3.77 4.52 7.65
C VAL A 100 -3.22 4.32 9.05
N VAL A 101 -3.93 4.80 10.07
CA VAL A 101 -3.55 4.58 11.47
C VAL A 101 -3.59 3.09 11.82
N ALA A 102 -4.60 2.35 11.35
CA ALA A 102 -4.69 0.91 11.56
C ALA A 102 -3.53 0.15 10.90
N ILE A 103 -3.08 0.57 9.70
CA ILE A 103 -1.87 0.03 9.05
C ILE A 103 -0.65 0.29 9.95
N GLY A 104 -0.47 1.52 10.45
CA GLY A 104 0.61 1.84 11.38
C GLY A 104 0.64 0.94 12.61
N LYS A 105 -0.52 0.77 13.26
CA LYS A 105 -0.67 -0.14 14.41
C LYS A 105 -0.37 -1.59 14.05
N ALA A 106 -0.83 -2.07 12.89
CA ALA A 106 -0.56 -3.44 12.45
C ALA A 106 0.93 -3.69 12.17
N ILE A 107 1.66 -2.68 11.69
CA ILE A 107 3.12 -2.75 11.53
C ILE A 107 3.81 -2.92 12.90
N GLU A 108 3.36 -2.18 13.91
CA GLU A 108 3.90 -2.26 15.27
C GLU A 108 3.56 -3.59 15.94
N THR A 109 2.29 -4.00 15.95
CA THR A 109 1.80 -5.14 16.73
C THR A 109 1.75 -6.46 15.98
N ASN A 110 2.03 -6.44 14.67
CA ASN A 110 1.85 -7.58 13.76
C ASN A 110 0.41 -8.15 13.74
N ASN A 111 -0.60 -7.33 14.02
CA ASN A 111 -2.01 -7.74 13.98
C ASN A 111 -2.71 -7.16 12.73
N TRP A 112 -2.73 -7.96 11.66
CA TRP A 112 -3.14 -7.49 10.34
C TRP A 112 -4.62 -7.67 10.02
N ARG A 113 -5.30 -8.65 10.63
CA ARG A 113 -6.70 -8.97 10.30
C ARG A 113 -7.64 -7.75 10.34
N PRO A 114 -7.56 -6.84 11.34
CA PRO A 114 -8.39 -5.63 11.35
C PRO A 114 -8.17 -4.73 10.13
N VAL A 115 -6.93 -4.57 9.67
CA VAL A 115 -6.60 -3.77 8.47
C VAL A 115 -7.25 -4.37 7.24
N PHE A 116 -7.20 -5.70 7.10
CA PHE A 116 -7.78 -6.37 5.94
C PHE A 116 -9.30 -6.19 5.88
N ILE A 117 -9.98 -6.31 7.01
CA ILE A 117 -11.43 -6.08 7.13
C ILE A 117 -11.77 -4.63 6.76
N GLN A 118 -11.01 -3.65 7.24
CA GLN A 118 -11.22 -2.25 6.89
C GLN A 118 -11.01 -1.98 5.39
N ILE A 119 -9.97 -2.55 4.78
CA ILE A 119 -9.72 -2.40 3.34
C ILE A 119 -10.86 -3.01 2.52
N GLU A 120 -11.38 -4.17 2.91
CA GLU A 120 -12.54 -4.76 2.24
C GLU A 120 -13.77 -3.87 2.34
N ALA A 121 -14.02 -3.26 3.50
CA ALA A 121 -15.12 -2.31 3.70
C ALA A 121 -14.93 -1.01 2.87
N LEU A 122 -13.69 -0.54 2.70
CA LEU A 122 -13.37 0.65 1.90
C LEU A 122 -13.52 0.43 0.40
N ALA A 123 -13.40 -0.81 -0.07
CA ALA A 123 -13.42 -1.15 -1.47
C ALA A 123 -14.86 -1.19 -2.02
N ALA A 124 -15.55 -0.04 -2.01
CA ALA A 124 -16.82 0.13 -2.73
C ALA A 124 -16.60 -0.22 -4.22
N GLY A 125 -17.28 -1.27 -4.69
CA GLY A 125 -17.10 -1.84 -6.02
C GLY A 125 -15.89 -2.78 -6.17
N ARG A 126 -15.22 -3.13 -5.07
CA ARG A 126 -14.06 -4.03 -4.95
C ARG A 126 -12.90 -3.73 -5.90
N ALA A 127 -12.82 -2.56 -6.51
CA ALA A 127 -11.82 -2.27 -7.55
C ALA A 127 -10.39 -2.23 -6.97
N ALA A 128 -9.49 -3.08 -7.47
CA ALA A 128 -8.09 -3.09 -7.06
C ALA A 128 -7.39 -1.75 -7.34
N THR A 129 -7.78 -1.05 -8.41
CA THR A 129 -7.26 0.28 -8.74
C THR A 129 -7.53 1.32 -7.65
N ALA A 130 -8.64 1.19 -6.91
CA ALA A 130 -8.96 2.07 -5.79
C ALA A 130 -8.00 1.86 -4.60
N LEU A 131 -7.66 0.60 -4.32
CA LEU A 131 -6.70 0.24 -3.28
C LEU A 131 -5.27 0.67 -3.67
N THR A 132 -4.87 0.50 -4.93
CA THR A 132 -3.57 0.99 -5.42
C THR A 132 -3.48 2.51 -5.35
N ALA A 133 -4.51 3.25 -5.76
CA ALA A 133 -4.56 4.71 -5.64
C ALA A 133 -4.44 5.18 -4.19
N PHE A 134 -5.17 4.51 -3.28
CA PHE A 134 -5.09 4.76 -1.85
C PHE A 134 -3.66 4.56 -1.34
N SER A 135 -3.04 3.44 -1.67
CA SER A 135 -1.70 3.10 -1.20
C SER A 135 -0.64 4.09 -1.72
N PHE A 136 -0.74 4.54 -2.96
CA PHE A 136 0.18 5.57 -3.49
C PHE A 136 -0.02 6.92 -2.81
N SER A 137 -1.25 7.23 -2.38
CA SER A 137 -1.50 8.44 -1.60
C SER A 137 -0.85 8.38 -0.22
N ILE A 138 -0.80 7.20 0.42
CA ILE A 138 -0.08 7.01 1.70
C ILE A 138 1.43 7.17 1.48
N ILE A 139 1.98 6.55 0.43
CA ILE A 139 3.41 6.64 0.08
C ILE A 139 3.86 8.09 -0.14
N LEU A 140 3.01 8.93 -0.76
CA LEU A 140 3.30 10.35 -0.94
C LEU A 140 3.06 11.18 0.34
N GLY A 141 2.07 10.82 1.14
CA GLY A 141 1.66 11.57 2.33
C GLY A 141 2.43 11.25 3.61
N THR A 142 3.29 10.22 3.59
CA THR A 142 3.92 9.68 4.81
C THR A 142 5.44 9.46 4.65
N PRO A 143 6.28 9.87 5.61
CA PRO A 143 7.72 9.65 5.58
C PRO A 143 8.11 8.25 6.12
N MET A 144 7.65 7.17 5.49
CA MET A 144 7.68 5.79 6.05
C MET A 144 8.95 4.95 5.77
N GLY A 145 9.95 5.48 5.06
CA GLY A 145 11.13 4.72 4.66
C GLY A 145 10.85 3.50 3.76
N PHE A 146 11.90 2.73 3.44
CA PHE A 146 11.79 1.57 2.54
C PHE A 146 10.92 0.44 3.11
N LEU A 147 11.00 0.16 4.41
CA LEU A 147 10.17 -0.86 5.05
C LEU A 147 8.68 -0.56 4.95
N GLY A 148 8.28 0.68 5.24
CA GLY A 148 6.88 1.08 5.13
C GLY A 148 6.39 0.95 3.69
N PHE A 149 7.23 1.36 2.72
CA PHE A 149 6.94 1.16 1.30
C PHE A 149 6.73 -0.32 0.96
N ALA A 150 7.68 -1.20 1.34
CA ALA A 150 7.63 -2.63 1.05
C ALA A 150 6.36 -3.27 1.63
N ILE A 151 6.04 -2.99 2.90
CA ILE A 151 4.83 -3.50 3.57
C ILE A 151 3.56 -3.06 2.84
N ILE A 152 3.44 -1.76 2.50
CA ILE A 152 2.28 -1.26 1.76
C ILE A 152 2.16 -1.94 0.40
N THR A 153 3.26 -2.07 -0.35
CA THR A 153 3.21 -2.70 -1.68
C THR A 153 2.86 -4.18 -1.60
N THR A 154 3.37 -4.89 -0.58
CA THR A 154 3.04 -6.29 -0.33
C THR A 154 1.59 -6.45 0.11
N LEU A 155 1.04 -5.54 0.91
CA LEU A 155 -0.38 -5.49 1.28
C LEU A 155 -1.27 -5.34 0.03
N VAL A 156 -0.97 -4.39 -0.85
CA VAL A 156 -1.71 -4.23 -2.12
C VAL A 156 -1.58 -5.47 -2.99
N GLY A 157 -0.37 -6.00 -3.13
CA GLY A 157 -0.10 -7.22 -3.88
C GLY A 157 -1.00 -8.38 -3.41
N ALA A 158 -1.10 -8.58 -2.11
CA ALA A 158 -1.88 -9.66 -1.51
C ALA A 158 -3.38 -9.55 -1.79
N PHE A 159 -3.92 -8.33 -1.85
CA PHE A 159 -5.31 -8.10 -2.28
C PHE A 159 -5.54 -8.32 -3.77
N ILE A 160 -4.50 -8.34 -4.60
CA ILE A 160 -4.61 -8.51 -6.05
C ILE A 160 -4.38 -9.97 -6.43
N ASP A 161 -3.21 -10.52 -6.05
CA ASP A 161 -2.74 -11.83 -6.48
C ASP A 161 -1.54 -12.29 -5.61
N GLU A 162 -1.53 -13.56 -5.17
CA GLU A 162 -0.38 -14.13 -4.44
C GLU A 162 0.90 -14.13 -5.28
N ALA A 163 0.79 -14.43 -6.58
CA ALA A 163 1.96 -14.42 -7.48
C ALA A 163 2.58 -13.02 -7.61
N LEU A 164 1.77 -11.97 -7.45
CA LEU A 164 2.26 -10.59 -7.44
C LEU A 164 3.06 -10.30 -6.17
N VAL A 165 2.64 -10.84 -5.02
CA VAL A 165 3.39 -10.72 -3.76
C VAL A 165 4.78 -11.35 -3.89
N GLU A 166 4.87 -12.56 -4.44
CA GLU A 166 6.15 -13.24 -4.66
C GLU A 166 7.08 -12.43 -5.56
N LYS A 167 6.53 -11.87 -6.64
CA LYS A 167 7.25 -11.01 -7.56
C LYS A 167 7.75 -9.73 -6.88
N ILE A 168 6.90 -9.07 -6.09
CA ILE A 168 7.25 -7.86 -5.34
C ILE A 168 8.40 -8.15 -4.39
N ASN A 169 8.31 -9.23 -3.62
CA ASN A 169 9.33 -9.57 -2.65
C ASN A 169 10.68 -9.86 -3.30
N LYS A 170 10.66 -10.62 -4.41
CA LYS A 170 11.86 -10.86 -5.21
C LYS A 170 12.47 -9.56 -5.75
N GLU A 171 11.65 -8.66 -6.29
CA GLU A 171 12.11 -7.39 -6.86
C GLU A 171 12.70 -6.46 -5.79
N LEU A 172 12.15 -6.49 -4.57
CA LEU A 172 12.63 -5.69 -3.43
C LEU A 172 13.75 -6.37 -2.63
N GLY A 173 14.15 -7.59 -2.98
CA GLY A 173 15.21 -8.34 -2.28
C GLY A 173 14.82 -8.77 -0.86
N ILE A 174 13.52 -8.94 -0.60
CA ILE A 174 12.95 -9.23 0.73
C ILE A 174 12.48 -10.66 0.89
#